data_AF-A0A1F8X3G8-F1
#
_entry.id   AF-A0A1F8X3G8-F1
#
_cell.length_a   1.000
_cell.length_b   1.000
_cell.length_c   1.000
_cell.angle_alpha   90.00
_cell.angle_beta   90.00
_cell.angle_gamma   90.00
#
_symmetry.space_group_name_H-M   'P 1'
#
loop_
_entity.id
_entity.type
_entity.pdbx_description
1 polymer ?
#
loop_
_entity_poly.entity_id
_entity_poly.type
_entity_poly.pdbx_seq_one_letter_code
_entity_poly.pdbx_strand_id
1 'polypeptide(L)' 'MPLNLNTAGIDELTRIAGISRERAQLLLDYRDEHGEFRTWDDVKNVPGFSQKLIELLKNGGAFFTGGYDKKAA' A
#
# COMPACT_ATOMS: atom_id res chain seq x y z
N MET A 1 -5.20 -4.08 13.47
CA MET A 1 -3.99 -4.94 13.38
C MET A 1 -3.09 -4.28 12.35
N PRO A 2 -1.80 -4.06 12.64
CA PRO A 2 -0.92 -3.39 11.71
C PRO A 2 -0.63 -4.34 10.53
N LEU A 3 -0.82 -3.87 9.29
CA LEU A 3 -0.54 -4.66 8.08
C LEU A 3 0.62 -4.04 7.30
N ASN A 4 1.70 -4.78 7.05
CA ASN A 4 2.86 -4.24 6.34
C ASN A 4 2.69 -4.42 4.82
N LEU A 5 2.57 -3.36 4.02
CA LEU A 5 2.41 -3.44 2.56
C LEU A 5 3.57 -4.17 1.84
N ASN A 6 4.78 -4.11 2.41
CA ASN A 6 5.96 -4.74 1.81
C ASN A 6 5.98 -6.26 2.01
N THR A 7 5.33 -6.76 3.05
CA THR A 7 5.25 -8.20 3.35
C THR A 7 3.85 -8.77 3.17
N ALA A 8 2.84 -7.92 3.03
CA ALA A 8 1.45 -8.32 2.93
C ALA A 8 1.23 -9.14 1.67
N GLY A 9 0.52 -10.25 1.83
CA GLY A 9 -0.01 -11.03 0.71
C GLY A 9 -1.31 -10.44 0.17
N ILE A 10 -1.79 -11.01 -0.94
CA ILE A 10 -3.08 -10.66 -1.55
C ILE A 10 -4.20 -10.76 -0.52
N ASP A 11 -4.27 -11.89 0.18
CA ASP A 11 -5.36 -12.15 1.11
C ASP A 11 -5.39 -11.11 2.22
N GLU A 12 -4.23 -10.72 2.77
CA GLU A 12 -4.16 -9.70 3.81
C GLU A 12 -4.56 -8.32 3.32
N LEU A 13 -4.12 -7.91 2.13
CA LEU A 13 -4.53 -6.65 1.50
C LEU A 13 -6.03 -6.63 1.22
N THR A 14 -6.60 -7.75 0.78
CA THR A 14 -8.06 -7.87 0.55
C THR A 14 -8.89 -7.89 1.82
N ARG A 15 -8.29 -8.04 3.01
CA ARG A 15 -9.02 -7.87 4.29
C ARG A 15 -9.42 -6.42 4.52
N ILE A 16 -8.76 -5.47 3.86
CA ILE A 16 -9.09 -4.06 3.95
C ILE A 16 -10.31 -3.80 3.05
N ALA A 17 -11.42 -3.43 3.68
CA ALA A 17 -12.67 -3.12 2.97
C ALA A 17 -12.42 -2.04 1.91
N GLY A 18 -12.67 -2.39 0.64
CA GLY A 18 -12.43 -1.52 -0.51
C GLY A 18 -11.14 -1.83 -1.29
N ILE A 19 -10.29 -2.73 -0.83
CA ILE A 19 -9.19 -3.30 -1.62
C ILE A 19 -9.65 -4.63 -2.23
N SER A 20 -9.70 -4.68 -3.56
CA SER A 20 -10.00 -5.90 -4.31
C SER A 20 -8.73 -6.74 -4.52
N ARG A 21 -8.90 -8.01 -4.89
CA ARG A 21 -7.78 -8.90 -5.24
C ARG A 21 -6.91 -8.35 -6.37
N GLU A 22 -7.53 -7.73 -7.38
CA GLU A 22 -6.81 -7.07 -8.48
C GLU A 22 -5.91 -5.94 -7.99
N ARG A 23 -6.43 -5.08 -7.09
CA ARG A 23 -5.65 -4.01 -6.47
C ARG A 23 -4.51 -4.55 -5.63
N ALA A 24 -4.78 -5.60 -4.87
CA ALA A 24 -3.74 -6.25 -4.08
C ALA A 24 -2.62 -6.79 -4.99
N GLN A 25 -2.97 -7.46 -6.09
CA GLN A 25 -1.99 -7.95 -7.07
C GLN A 25 -1.17 -6.81 -7.66
N LEU A 26 -1.78 -5.69 -8.03
CA LEU A 26 -1.06 -4.52 -8.55
C LEU A 26 -0.03 -3.96 -7.58
N LEU A 27 -0.28 -4.03 -6.26
CA LEU A 27 0.71 -3.66 -5.26
C LEU A 27 1.89 -4.62 -5.21
N LEU A 28 1.62 -5.93 -5.35
CA LEU A 28 2.65 -6.96 -5.43
C LEU A 28 3.51 -6.79 -6.68
N ASP A 29 2.87 -6.62 -7.84
CA ASP A 29 3.57 -6.44 -9.10
C ASP A 29 4.43 -5.17 -9.06
N TYR A 30 3.86 -4.07 -8.56
CA TYR A 30 4.59 -2.80 -8.45
C TYR A 30 5.79 -2.91 -7.52
N ARG A 31 5.69 -3.59 -6.36
CA ARG A 31 6.85 -3.72 -5.46
C ARG A 31 7.90 -4.70 -5.99
N ASP A 32 7.50 -5.68 -6.79
CA ASP A 32 8.43 -6.62 -7.41
C ASP A 32 9.20 -5.95 -8.56
N GLU A 33 8.56 -5.03 -9.29
CA GLU A 33 9.19 -4.27 -10.38
C GLU A 33 9.98 -3.04 -9.90
N HIS A 34 9.41 -2.24 -8.98
CA HIS A 34 10.00 -0.97 -8.52
C HIS A 34 10.75 -1.09 -7.19
N GLY A 35 10.54 -2.17 -6.43
CA GLY A 35 11.05 -2.35 -5.08
C GLY A 35 10.06 -1.94 -3.99
N GLU A 36 10.52 -2.02 -2.74
CA GLU A 36 9.70 -1.81 -1.54
C GLU A 36 9.00 -0.44 -1.52
N PHE A 37 7.75 -0.41 -1.04
CA PHE A 37 7.05 0.85 -0.80
C PHE A 37 7.71 1.61 0.36
N ARG A 38 8.10 2.86 0.09
CA ARG A 38 8.69 3.74 1.10
C ARG A 38 7.78 4.91 1.40
N THR A 39 6.90 5.30 0.50
CA THR A 39 5.98 6.40 0.71
C THR A 39 4.58 6.05 0.21
N TRP A 40 3.59 6.77 0.70
CA TRP A 40 2.23 6.70 0.14
C TRP A 40 2.15 7.21 -1.29
N ASP A 41 3.14 7.99 -1.75
CA ASP A 41 3.23 8.46 -3.12
C ASP A 41 3.62 7.31 -4.07
N ASP A 42 4.51 6.40 -3.62
CA ASP A 42 4.82 5.17 -4.35
C ASP A 42 3.57 4.30 -4.55
N VAL A 43 2.75 4.18 -3.50
CA VAL A 43 1.46 3.47 -3.57
C VAL A 43 0.50 4.18 -4.54
N LYS A 44 0.56 5.50 -4.65
CA LYS A 44 -0.25 6.30 -5.58
C LYS A 44 0.19 6.15 -7.04
N ASN A 45 1.47 5.83 -7.26
CA ASN A 45 2.00 5.54 -8.59
C ASN A 45 1.53 4.18 -9.12
N VAL A 46 1.04 3.30 -8.24
CA VAL A 46 0.45 2.02 -8.65
C VAL A 46 -0.82 2.29 -9.47
N PRO A 47 -0.90 1.82 -10.72
CA PRO A 47 -2.07 2.04 -11.57
C PRO A 47 -3.33 1.49 -10.87
N GLY A 48 -4.38 2.30 -10.81
CA GLY A 48 -5.62 1.94 -10.11
C GLY A 48 -5.64 2.25 -8.61
N PHE A 49 -4.54 2.74 -8.01
CA PHE A 49 -4.52 3.28 -6.64
C PHE A 49 -4.79 4.78 -6.61
N SER A 50 -6.05 5.13 -6.36
CA SER A 50 -6.45 6.50 -6.08
C SER A 50 -6.23 6.89 -4.61
N GLN A 51 -6.24 8.20 -4.34
CA GLN A 51 -6.14 8.76 -2.98
C GLN A 51 -7.12 8.11 -1.98
N LYS A 52 -8.36 7.81 -2.41
CA LYS A 52 -9.36 7.12 -1.58
C LYS A 52 -8.92 5.73 -1.13
N LEU A 53 -8.21 4.99 -1.97
CA LEU A 53 -7.73 3.64 -1.62
C LEU A 53 -6.56 3.71 -0.66
N ILE A 54 -5.67 4.69 -0.84
CA ILE A 54 -4.60 5.00 0.10
C ILE A 54 -5.16 5.34 1.47
N GLU A 55 -6.23 6.13 1.53
CA GLU A 55 -6.92 6.43 2.79
C GLU A 55 -7.53 5.18 3.44
N LEU A 56 -8.12 4.28 2.66
CA LEU A 56 -8.63 3.00 3.17
C LEU A 56 -7.50 2.13 3.73
N LEU A 57 -6.36 2.06 3.06
CA LEU A 57 -5.17 1.37 3.55
C LEU A 57 -4.69 1.98 4.87
N LYS A 58 -4.55 3.31 4.93
CA LYS A 58 -4.18 4.04 6.16
C LYS A 58 -5.15 3.75 7.30
N ASN A 59 -6.46 3.81 7.03
CA ASN A 59 -7.50 3.57 8.02
C ASN A 59 -7.56 2.09 8.45
N GLY A 60 -7.22 1.18 7.54
CA GLY A 60 -7.05 -0.25 7.82
C GLY A 60 -5.83 -0.58 8.67
N GLY A 61 -4.98 0.40 8.99
CA GLY A 61 -3.74 0.20 9.73
C GLY A 61 -2.61 -0.36 8.87
N ALA A 62 -2.67 -0.18 7.55
CA ALA A 62 -1.58 -0.53 6.68
C ALA A 62 -0.42 0.45 6.86
N PHE A 63 0.79 -0.09 6.96
CA PHE A 63 2.04 0.63 7.12
C PHE A 63 3.09 0.03 6.17
N PHE A 64 4.19 0.72 5.99
CA PHE A 64 5.35 0.19 5.26
C PHE A 64 6.61 0.54 6.03
N THR A 65 7.54 -0.39 6.05
CA THR A 65 8.86 -0.19 6.65
C THR A 65 9.75 0.47 5.62
N GLY A 66 9.88 1.80 5.63
CA GLY A 66 10.80 2.48 4.70
C GLY A 66 10.66 3.99 4.48
N GLY A 67 9.63 4.63 5.03
CA GLY A 67 9.38 6.05 4.77
C GLY A 67 9.84 6.99 5.87
N TYR A 68 10.90 7.74 5.61
CA TYR A 68 11.08 9.04 6.25
C TYR A 68 9.79 9.85 6.06
N ASP A 69 9.11 10.14 7.16
CA ASP A 69 8.02 11.11 7.18
C ASP A 69 8.65 12.47 6.80
N LYS A 70 8.55 12.88 5.52
CA LYS A 70 8.78 14.27 5.14
C LYS A 70 7.59 15.11 5.62
N LYS A 71 7.36 15.12 6.92
CA LYS A 71 6.73 16.20 7.69
C LYS A 71 7.75 16.71 8.71
N ALA A 72 8.83 17.28 8.20
CA ALA A 72 9.73 18.14 8.95
C ALA A 72 10.44 19.09 7.97
N ALA A 73 9.71 20.08 7.47
CA ALA A 73 10.21 21.39 7.03
C ALA A 73 9.01 22.30 6.76
#